data_AF-A0AAI9KRR5-F1
#
_entry.id   AF-A0AAI9KRR5-F1
#
_cell.length_a   1.000
_cell.length_b   1.000
_cell.length_c   1.000
_cell.angle_alpha   90.00
_cell.angle_beta   90.00
_cell.angle_gamma   90.00
#
_symmetry.space_group_name_H-M   'P 1'
#
loop_
_entity.id
_entity.type
_entity.pdbx_description
1 polymer ?
#
loop_
_entity_poly.entity_id
_entity_poly.type
_entity_poly.pdbx_seq_one_letter_code
_entity_poly.pdbx_strand_id
1 'polypeptide(L)' 'MQKQLAIPASTLSHHIAALVSVGLVKQNRESRSLLCVSQYEVLEEIIVFLREECCMNRISI' A
#
# COMPACT_ATOMS: atom_id res chain seq x y z
N MET A 1 11.49 -5.82 7.18
CA MET A 1 10.49 -6.34 6.21
C MET A 1 10.80 -7.74 5.72
N GLN A 2 11.75 -7.97 4.80
CA GLN A 2 11.91 -9.29 4.17
C GLN A 2 12.11 -10.46 5.15
N LYS A 3 12.91 -10.28 6.22
CA LYS A 3 13.11 -11.33 7.24
C LYS A 3 11.86 -11.67 8.06
N GLN A 4 10.87 -10.78 8.09
CA GLN A 4 9.63 -10.94 8.86
C GLN A 4 8.50 -11.55 8.01
N LEU A 5 8.59 -11.43 6.69
CA LEU A 5 7.61 -11.97 5.75
C LEU A 5 8.18 -13.26 5.19
N ALA A 6 7.53 -14.39 5.46
CA ALA A 6 7.94 -15.71 4.97
C ALA A 6 7.63 -15.90 3.48
N ILE A 7 8.07 -14.97 2.62
CA ILE A 7 7.86 -14.98 1.17
C ILE A 7 9.18 -14.81 0.40
N PRO A 8 9.26 -15.29 -0.85
CA PRO A 8 10.45 -15.10 -1.69
C PRO A 8 10.79 -13.62 -1.93
N ALA A 9 12.08 -13.34 -2.10
CA ALA A 9 12.59 -12.00 -2.41
C ALA A 9 11.95 -11.39 -3.66
N SER A 10 11.81 -12.20 -4.71
CA SER A 10 11.21 -11.80 -5.99
C SER A 10 9.75 -11.42 -5.84
N THR A 11 8.97 -12.21 -5.09
CA THR A 11 7.56 -11.93 -4.78
C THR A 11 7.42 -10.63 -4.00
N LEU A 12 8.24 -10.43 -2.97
CA LEU A 12 8.23 -9.19 -2.21
C LEU A 12 8.53 -7.98 -3.09
N SER A 13 9.59 -8.04 -3.89
CA SER A 13 9.97 -6.95 -4.81
C SER A 13 8.87 -6.66 -5.84
N HIS A 14 8.20 -7.68 -6.36
CA HIS A 14 7.08 -7.52 -7.29
C HIS A 14 5.92 -6.74 -6.65
N HIS A 15 5.50 -7.13 -5.43
CA HIS A 15 4.43 -6.42 -4.73
C HIS A 15 4.81 -4.99 -4.36
N ILE A 16 6.06 -4.77 -3.93
CA ILE A 16 6.52 -3.41 -3.61
C ILE A 16 6.57 -2.53 -4.86
N ALA A 17 7.02 -3.05 -5.99
CA ALA A 17 6.98 -2.30 -7.26
C ALA A 17 5.55 -1.89 -7.65
N ALA A 18 4.58 -2.80 -7.49
CA ALA A 18 3.17 -2.49 -7.72
C ALA A 18 2.63 -1.41 -6.76
N LEU A 19 2.97 -1.49 -5.47
CA LEU A 19 2.55 -0.48 -4.48
C LEU A 19 3.21 0.89 -4.73
N VAL A 20 4.46 0.90 -5.20
CA VAL A 20 5.16 2.12 -5.59
C VAL A 20 4.51 2.73 -6.84
N SER A 21 4.14 1.93 -7.83
CA SER A 21 3.54 2.45 -9.07
C SER A 21 2.20 3.14 -8.86
N VAL A 22 1.46 2.75 -7.82
CA VAL A 22 0.18 3.39 -7.43
C VAL A 22 0.33 4.42 -6.30
N GLY A 23 1.56 4.73 -5.88
CA GLY A 23 1.82 5.75 -4.87
C GLY A 23 1.51 5.35 -3.42
N LEU A 24 1.21 4.08 -3.14
CA LEU A 24 0.91 3.59 -1.79
C LEU A 24 2.16 3.37 -0.93
N VAL A 25 3.32 3.19 -1.57
CA VAL A 25 4.62 3.06 -0.92
C VAL A 25 5.62 3.98 -1.61
N LYS A 26 6.46 4.67 -0.82
CA LYS A 26 7.66 5.35 -1.30
C LYS A 26 8.90 4.55 -0.92
N GLN A 27 9.89 4.58 -1.80
CA GLN A 27 11.18 3.95 -1.58
C GLN A 27 12.27 5.01 -1.43
N ASN A 28 12.91 5.07 -0.27
CA ASN A 28 14.04 5.94 0.00
C ASN A 28 15.32 5.11 0.00
N ARG A 29 16.29 5.47 -0.83
CA ARG A 29 17.59 4.80 -0.86
C ARG A 29 18.54 5.46 0.14
N GLU A 30 18.87 4.74 1.20
CA GLU A 30 19.84 5.14 2.21
C GLU A 30 21.13 4.35 2.03
N SER A 31 22.06 4.91 1.26
CA SER A 31 23.32 4.25 0.90
C SER A 31 23.10 2.89 0.22
N ARG A 32 23.26 1.78 0.96
CA ARG A 32 23.08 0.40 0.50
C ARG A 32 21.72 -0.19 0.86
N SER A 33 20.93 0.50 1.68
CA SER A 33 19.64 0.05 2.16
C SER A 33 18.52 0.76 1.42
N LEU A 34 17.39 0.06 1.28
CA LEU A 34 16.21 0.59 0.63
C LEU A 34 15.06 0.58 1.63
N LEU A 35 14.67 1.76 2.09
CA LEU A 35 13.61 1.96 3.06
C LEU A 35 12.28 2.10 2.33
N CYS A 36 11.35 1.18 2.59
CA CYS A 36 10.00 1.24 2.06
C CYS A 36 9.08 1.89 3.10
N VAL A 37 8.47 3.03 2.74
CA VAL A 37 7.62 3.84 3.62
C VAL A 37 6.21 3.87 3.05
N SER A 38 5.22 3.37 3.80
CA SER A 38 3.81 3.47 3.42
C SER A 38 3.34 4.92 3.41
N GLN A 39 2.52 5.28 2.42
CA GLN A 39 1.87 6.58 2.34
C GLN A 39 0.49 6.48 2.99
N TYR A 40 0.43 6.78 4.29
CA TYR A 40 -0.79 6.60 5.09
C TYR A 40 -1.90 7.55 4.67
N GLU A 41 -1.56 8.75 4.22
CA GLU A 41 -2.52 9.74 3.74
C GLU A 41 -3.32 9.19 2.55
N VAL A 42 -2.63 8.59 1.56
CA VAL A 42 -3.27 7.98 0.37
C VAL A 42 -4.10 6.76 0.76
N LEU A 43 -3.61 5.95 1.69
CA LEU A 43 -4.36 4.79 2.20
C LEU A 43 -5.66 5.22 2.89
N GLU A 44 -5.61 6.27 3.69
CA GLU A 44 -6.79 6.79 4.39
C GLU A 44 -7.81 7.37 3.41
N GLU A 45 -7.36 8.11 2.39
CA GLU A 45 -8.24 8.60 1.31
C GLU A 45 -8.96 7.47 0.59
N ILE A 46 -8.27 6.36 0.29
CA ILE A 46 -8.89 5.17 -0.31
C ILE A 46 -9.90 4.53 0.64
N ILE A 47 -9.59 4.43 1.94
CA ILE A 47 -10.52 3.88 2.93
C ILE A 47 -11.77 4.76 3.04
N VAL A 48 -11.62 6.09 3.07
CA VAL A 48 -12.73 7.04 3.09
C VAL A 48 -13.59 6.88 1.84
N PHE A 49 -12.97 6.90 0.65
CA PHE A 49 -13.67 6.67 -0.61
C PHE A 49 -14.45 5.35 -0.61
N LEU A 50 -13.82 4.24 -0.20
CA LEU A 50 -14.48 2.94 -0.13
C LEU A 50 -15.62 2.93 0.90
N ARG A 51 -15.51 3.65 2.02
CA ARG A 51 -16.59 3.77 3.01
C ARG A 51 -17.77 4.54 2.46
N GLU A 52 -17.52 5.64 1.78
CA GLU A 52 -18.55 6.45 1.12
C GLU A 52 -19.29 5.60 0.10
N GLU A 53 -18.58 4.97 -0.83
CA GLU A 53 -19.18 4.18 -1.91
C GLU A 53 -19.82 2.86 -1.42
N CYS A 54 -19.25 2.18 -0.42
CA CYS A 54 -19.79 0.92 0.08
C CYS A 54 -21.16 1.09 0.77
N CYS A 55 -21.40 2.24 1.42
CA CYS A 55 -22.64 2.50 2.13
C CYS A 55 -23.73 3.16 1.26
N MET A 56 -23.44 3.55 0.01
CA MET A 56 -24.40 4.20 -0.89
C MET A 56 -25.55 3.28 -1.32
N ASN A 57 -25.40 1.95 -1.23
CA ASN A 57 -26.46 1.00 -1.63
C ASN A 57 -27.38 0.56 -0.48
N ARG A 58 -27.34 1.20 0.71
CA ARG A 58 -28.40 1.04 1.70
C ARG A 58 -29.56 1.97 1.36
N ILE A 59 -30.36 1.55 0.38
CA ILE A 59 -31.73 2.03 0.24
C ILE A 59 -32.48 1.59 1.50
N SER A 60 -32.76 2.54 2.38
CA SER A 60 -33.84 2.45 3.36
C SER A 60 -34.92 3.43 2.92
N ILE A 61 -35.80 2.96 2.04
CA ILE A 61 -37.16 3.48 1.84
C ILE A 61 -38.05 2.27 1.58
#